data_AF-A0A7R9URA4-F1
#
_entry.id   AF-A0A7R9URA4-F1
#
_cell.length_a   1.000
_cell.length_b   1.000
_cell.length_c   1.000
_cell.angle_alpha   90.00
_cell.angle_beta   90.00
_cell.angle_gamma   90.00
#
_symmetry.space_group_name_H-M   'P 1'
#
loop_
_entity.id
_entity.type
_entity.pdbx_description
1 polymer ?
#
loop_
_entity_poly.entity_id
_entity_poly.type
_entity_poly.pdbx_seq_one_letter_code
_entity_poly.pdbx_strand_id
1 'polypeptide(L)'
;APPSPRLARTGRPPVVCLGRAAQPDVGTHIVWYTGCADLRVHDHGGLLAAAACGARCIPVFVLDDQIHLDLPEPLLRRLHAALVGLDDDLDAAYGGRLVYREGCAARLLVELARETRATVCHVVADEITFALGAQRRAARAALDKAGVELRMWTTNLRQDAPWSSRGAALTRLPPTYAEYYAEARELPLTPPAGAPDSLVIGRAGKDGKDGAADARERRSDIPSCGTIFERADALARRAARARATFPTTEPFDHVVQAWVTTASARAALDEYLAVGRDAFADRHFFEAMPLGMLDDDDDDDEDAATVDGDSGVDAVGDAALVRVDDDDDDDD
;
A
#
# COMPACT_ATOMS: atom_id res chain seq x y z
N ALA A 1 46.93 27.55 -8.35
CA ALA A 1 45.63 26.85 -8.49
C ALA A 1 45.92 25.40 -8.88
N PRO A 2 45.62 24.41 -8.04
CA PRO A 2 45.75 23.01 -8.43
C PRO A 2 44.58 22.64 -9.38
N PRO A 3 44.80 21.71 -10.32
CA PRO A 3 43.79 21.33 -11.32
C PRO A 3 42.66 20.51 -10.69
N SER A 4 41.43 20.82 -11.07
CA SER A 4 40.21 20.11 -10.65
C SER A 4 40.25 18.63 -11.06
N PRO A 5 39.89 17.68 -10.17
CA PRO A 5 39.81 16.27 -10.53
C PRO A 5 38.60 16.04 -11.45
N ARG A 6 38.86 15.43 -12.60
CA ARG A 6 37.83 14.91 -13.52
C ARG A 6 37.07 13.79 -12.80
N LEU A 7 35.79 14.00 -12.52
CA LEU A 7 34.88 12.97 -12.05
C LEU A 7 34.71 11.90 -13.15
N ALA A 8 35.25 10.71 -12.88
CA ALA A 8 35.03 9.52 -13.68
C ALA A 8 33.54 9.13 -13.62
N ARG A 9 32.91 9.03 -14.79
CA ARG A 9 31.56 8.47 -14.96
C ARG A 9 31.63 6.95 -14.78
N THR A 10 31.67 6.47 -13.54
CA THR A 10 31.55 5.04 -13.23
C THR A 10 30.67 4.87 -12.01
N GLY A 11 29.44 4.41 -12.23
CA GLY A 11 28.49 4.10 -11.17
C GLY A 11 27.10 3.95 -11.75
N ARG A 12 26.75 2.72 -12.14
CA ARG A 12 25.36 2.33 -12.38
C ARG A 12 24.59 2.63 -11.08
N PRO A 13 23.53 3.45 -11.08
CA PRO A 13 22.83 3.77 -9.83
C PRO A 13 22.26 2.47 -9.24
N PRO A 14 22.43 2.21 -7.93
CA PRO A 14 21.83 1.05 -7.29
C PRO A 14 20.35 1.37 -7.11
N VAL A 15 19.53 1.00 -8.08
CA VAL A 15 18.10 0.85 -7.81
C VAL A 15 17.96 -0.57 -7.26
N VAL A 16 17.81 -0.69 -5.94
CA VAL A 16 17.71 -2.00 -5.28
C VAL A 16 16.33 -2.58 -5.59
N CYS A 17 16.28 -3.57 -6.48
CA CYS A 17 15.12 -4.43 -6.63
C CYS A 17 14.90 -5.17 -5.31
N LEU A 18 13.76 -4.95 -4.66
CA LEU A 18 13.26 -5.93 -3.68
C LEU A 18 12.68 -7.11 -4.48
N GLY A 19 13.55 -8.01 -4.94
CA GLY A 19 13.19 -9.14 -5.79
C GLY A 19 14.40 -9.76 -6.50
N ARG A 20 14.34 -11.07 -6.77
CA ARG A 20 15.39 -11.91 -7.37
C ARG A 20 15.97 -11.27 -8.64
N ALA A 21 17.31 -11.27 -8.76
CA ALA A 21 18.00 -10.71 -9.92
C ALA A 21 17.56 -11.43 -11.22
N ALA A 22 17.02 -10.68 -12.18
CA ALA A 22 16.49 -11.21 -13.42
C ALA A 22 17.41 -10.91 -14.63
N GLN A 23 17.50 -11.89 -15.53
CA GLN A 23 18.19 -11.83 -16.82
C GLN A 23 17.60 -10.74 -17.74
N PRO A 24 18.35 -10.27 -18.76
CA PRO A 24 17.84 -9.31 -19.75
C PRO A 24 16.79 -10.00 -20.62
N ASP A 25 15.53 -9.90 -20.21
CA ASP A 25 14.41 -10.35 -21.00
C ASP A 25 14.03 -9.24 -21.98
N VAL A 26 14.19 -9.50 -23.29
CA VAL A 26 13.74 -8.59 -24.36
C VAL A 26 12.23 -8.76 -24.46
N GLY A 27 11.52 -8.19 -23.48
CA GLY A 27 10.08 -8.37 -23.28
C GLY A 27 9.30 -7.06 -23.18
N THR A 28 8.02 -7.17 -22.85
CA THR A 28 7.20 -6.01 -22.47
C THR A 28 7.16 -5.91 -20.96
N HIS A 29 7.37 -4.71 -20.43
CA HIS A 29 7.29 -4.40 -19.00
C HIS A 29 6.15 -3.41 -18.77
N ILE A 30 5.36 -3.61 -17.72
CA ILE A 30 4.36 -2.66 -17.26
C ILE A 30 5.00 -1.76 -16.20
N VAL A 31 4.76 -0.46 -16.26
CA VAL A 31 5.09 0.49 -15.19
C VAL A 31 3.79 1.02 -14.64
N TRP A 32 3.42 0.53 -13.46
CA TRP A 32 2.18 0.87 -12.79
C TRP A 32 2.38 2.06 -11.85
N TYR A 33 1.70 3.15 -12.18
CA TYR A 33 1.56 4.33 -11.35
C TYR A 33 0.34 4.19 -10.43
N THR A 34 0.56 4.45 -9.15
CA THR A 34 -0.42 4.35 -8.06
C THR A 34 -0.98 5.71 -7.64
N GLY A 35 -0.38 6.82 -8.09
CA GLY A 35 -0.87 8.17 -7.78
C GLY A 35 -0.33 8.75 -6.47
N CYS A 36 0.60 8.06 -5.81
CA CYS A 36 1.23 8.47 -4.57
C CYS A 36 2.74 8.65 -4.76
N ALA A 37 3.17 9.90 -4.89
CA ALA A 37 4.58 10.31 -5.04
C ALA A 37 5.33 9.71 -6.24
N ASP A 38 4.63 9.00 -7.14
CA ASP A 38 5.20 8.24 -8.24
C ASP A 38 4.85 8.77 -9.63
N LEU A 39 4.00 9.81 -9.75
CA LEU A 39 3.60 10.42 -11.02
C LEU A 39 4.71 11.30 -11.64
N ARG A 40 5.80 10.67 -12.06
CA ARG A 40 6.99 11.33 -12.63
C ARG A 40 7.72 10.42 -13.62
N VAL A 41 8.33 11.02 -14.64
CA VAL A 41 9.16 10.31 -15.63
C VAL A 41 10.64 10.18 -15.23
N HIS A 42 11.12 11.07 -14.36
CA HIS A 42 12.47 11.06 -13.81
C HIS A 42 12.51 10.32 -12.47
N ASP A 43 13.69 9.81 -12.09
CA ASP A 43 13.90 9.12 -10.82
C ASP A 43 12.88 7.99 -10.55
N HIS A 44 12.43 7.32 -11.62
CA HIS A 44 11.45 6.25 -11.55
C HIS A 44 12.11 4.90 -11.81
N GLY A 45 12.32 4.11 -10.75
CA GLY A 45 13.00 2.82 -10.81
C GLY A 45 12.44 1.86 -11.87
N GLY A 46 11.11 1.84 -12.03
CA GLY A 46 10.44 1.04 -13.05
C GLY A 46 10.81 1.41 -14.49
N LEU A 47 10.84 2.72 -14.83
CA LEU A 47 11.21 3.19 -16.16
C LEU A 47 12.69 2.92 -16.44
N LEU A 48 13.56 3.17 -15.46
CA LEU A 48 14.99 2.92 -15.57
C LEU A 48 15.30 1.43 -15.77
N ALA A 49 14.60 0.54 -15.06
CA ALA A 49 14.80 -0.89 -15.21
C ALA A 49 14.28 -1.41 -16.56
N ALA A 50 13.11 -0.95 -17.01
CA ALA A 50 12.60 -1.28 -18.33
C ALA A 50 13.57 -0.82 -19.44
N ALA A 51 14.08 0.42 -19.34
CA ALA A 51 15.09 0.96 -20.26
C ALA A 51 16.39 0.14 -20.24
N ALA A 52 16.89 -0.23 -19.06
CA ALA A 52 18.12 -1.00 -18.91
C ALA A 52 18.02 -2.43 -19.48
N CYS A 53 16.82 -3.00 -19.53
CA CYS A 53 16.54 -4.29 -20.17
C CYS A 53 16.29 -4.16 -21.69
N GLY A 54 16.15 -2.95 -22.23
CA GLY A 54 15.71 -2.74 -23.61
C GLY A 54 14.26 -3.18 -23.84
N ALA A 55 13.47 -3.27 -22.78
CA ALA A 55 12.10 -3.73 -22.82
C ALA A 55 11.16 -2.65 -23.37
N ARG A 56 10.05 -3.07 -23.99
CA ARG A 56 8.94 -2.18 -24.33
C ARG A 56 8.19 -1.85 -23.04
N CYS A 57 8.02 -0.57 -22.73
CA CYS A 57 7.37 -0.12 -21.50
C CYS A 57 5.92 0.28 -21.73
N ILE A 58 5.02 -0.19 -20.88
CA ILE A 58 3.60 0.19 -20.86
C ILE A 58 3.34 0.97 -19.57
N PRO A 59 3.40 2.32 -19.59
CA PRO A 59 3.02 3.13 -18.44
C PRO A 59 1.51 3.05 -18.24
N VAL A 60 1.05 2.65 -17.05
CA VAL A 60 -0.37 2.49 -16.74
C VAL A 60 -0.71 3.17 -15.42
N PHE A 61 -1.86 3.85 -15.40
CA PHE A 61 -2.51 4.30 -14.20
C PHE A 61 -3.89 3.64 -14.10
N VAL A 62 -4.17 3.00 -12.96
CA VAL A 62 -5.47 2.39 -12.69
C VAL A 62 -6.19 3.21 -11.62
N LEU A 63 -7.24 3.92 -12.03
CA LEU A 63 -8.12 4.62 -11.11
C LEU A 63 -9.03 3.61 -10.41
N ASP A 64 -8.71 3.35 -9.15
CA ASP A 64 -9.55 2.55 -8.25
C ASP A 64 -10.52 3.45 -7.49
N ASP A 65 -11.81 3.21 -7.66
CA ASP A 65 -12.90 4.01 -7.11
C ASP A 65 -12.83 4.11 -5.57
N GLN A 66 -12.47 3.02 -4.88
CA GLN A 66 -12.44 3.02 -3.42
C GLN A 66 -11.23 3.73 -2.83
N ILE A 67 -10.18 3.92 -3.62
CA ILE A 67 -8.90 4.49 -3.15
C ILE A 67 -8.75 5.93 -3.61
N HIS A 68 -9.10 6.22 -4.86
CA HIS A 68 -8.83 7.49 -5.50
C HIS A 68 -10.06 8.41 -5.47
N LEU A 69 -11.26 7.89 -5.68
CA LEU A 69 -12.47 8.71 -5.75
C LEU A 69 -13.05 9.09 -4.38
N ASP A 70 -12.56 8.48 -3.30
CA ASP A 70 -12.88 8.90 -1.92
C ASP A 70 -12.07 10.13 -1.47
N LEU A 71 -11.12 10.60 -2.30
CA LEU A 71 -10.33 11.79 -2.00
C LEU A 71 -11.19 13.07 -2.10
N PRO A 72 -10.93 14.08 -1.24
CA PRO A 72 -11.60 15.37 -1.35
C PRO A 72 -11.26 16.07 -2.68
N GLU A 73 -12.19 16.90 -3.18
CA GLU A 73 -12.12 17.56 -4.49
C GLU A 73 -10.77 18.24 -4.80
N PRO A 74 -10.11 18.97 -3.87
CA PRO A 74 -8.79 19.57 -4.15
C PRO A 74 -7.70 18.52 -4.46
N LEU A 75 -7.74 17.37 -3.79
CA LEU A 75 -6.79 16.28 -4.03
C LEU A 75 -7.10 15.55 -5.33
N LEU A 76 -8.38 15.36 -5.68
CA LEU A 76 -8.79 14.84 -6.98
C LEU A 76 -8.35 15.76 -8.12
N ARG A 77 -8.52 17.07 -7.97
CA ARG A 77 -8.03 18.07 -8.95
C ARG A 77 -6.53 17.98 -9.12
N ARG A 78 -5.79 17.84 -8.01
CA ARG A 78 -4.33 17.68 -8.03
C ARG A 78 -3.92 16.39 -8.73
N LEU A 79 -4.59 15.27 -8.44
CA LEU A 79 -4.35 13.99 -9.08
C LEU A 79 -4.58 14.08 -10.59
N HIS A 80 -5.72 14.63 -11.03
CA HIS A 80 -6.02 14.83 -12.45
C HIS A 80 -4.94 15.69 -13.13
N ALA A 81 -4.57 16.84 -12.54
CA ALA A 81 -3.52 17.69 -13.09
C ALA A 81 -2.16 16.96 -13.19
N ALA A 82 -1.83 16.13 -12.19
CA ALA A 82 -0.62 15.33 -12.20
C ALA A 82 -0.64 14.22 -13.27
N LEU A 83 -1.79 13.58 -13.51
CA LEU A 83 -1.95 12.57 -14.57
C LEU A 83 -1.81 13.18 -15.96
N VAL A 84 -2.42 14.34 -16.19
CA VAL A 84 -2.27 15.09 -17.46
C VAL A 84 -0.81 15.51 -17.65
N GLY A 85 -0.18 16.06 -16.62
CA GLY A 85 1.25 16.42 -16.68
C GLY A 85 2.16 15.23 -16.95
N LEU A 86 1.88 14.06 -16.36
CA LEU A 86 2.62 12.83 -16.62
C LEU A 86 2.44 12.35 -18.07
N ASP A 87 1.22 12.41 -18.62
CA ASP A 87 0.94 12.04 -20.02
C ASP A 87 1.69 12.95 -21.00
N ASP A 88 1.69 14.27 -20.72
CA ASP A 88 2.44 15.27 -21.49
C ASP A 88 3.96 15.04 -21.41
N ASP A 89 4.50 14.75 -20.22
CA ASP A 89 5.92 14.45 -20.02
C ASP A 89 6.34 13.16 -20.74
N LEU A 90 5.50 12.13 -20.75
CA LEU A 90 5.73 10.87 -21.47
C LEU A 90 5.70 11.07 -22.99
N ASP A 91 4.81 11.93 -23.50
CA ASP A 91 4.79 12.29 -24.92
C ASP A 91 6.04 13.09 -25.31
N ALA A 92 6.36 14.12 -24.54
CA ALA A 92 7.49 14.99 -24.82
C ALA A 92 8.83 14.24 -24.78
N ALA A 93 9.01 13.33 -23.81
CA ALA A 93 10.25 12.58 -23.65
C ALA A 93 10.36 11.38 -24.60
N TYR A 94 9.27 10.64 -24.84
CA TYR A 94 9.34 9.33 -25.50
C TYR A 94 8.34 9.15 -26.65
N GLY A 95 7.50 10.15 -26.95
CA GLY A 95 6.40 10.03 -27.92
C GLY A 95 5.33 9.01 -27.49
N GLY A 96 5.27 8.70 -26.20
CA GLY A 96 4.36 7.72 -25.60
C GLY A 96 3.11 8.37 -25.00
N ARG A 97 2.23 7.54 -24.44
CA ARG A 97 1.06 7.98 -23.67
C ARG A 97 0.87 7.10 -22.44
N LEU A 98 0.24 7.67 -21.41
CA LEU A 98 -0.20 6.96 -20.23
C LEU A 98 -1.45 6.13 -20.56
N VAL A 99 -1.39 4.83 -20.30
CA VAL A 99 -2.57 3.95 -20.38
C VAL A 99 -3.42 4.20 -19.15
N TYR A 100 -4.62 4.71 -19.34
CA TYR A 100 -5.57 4.93 -18.25
C TYR A 100 -6.62 3.79 -18.22
N ARG A 101 -6.88 3.24 -17.02
CA ARG A 101 -7.89 2.21 -16.77
C ARG A 101 -8.65 2.52 -15.49
N GLU A 102 -9.87 2.02 -15.37
CA GLU A 102 -10.75 2.27 -14.23
C GLU A 102 -11.25 0.95 -13.64
N GLY A 103 -11.15 0.80 -12.32
CA GLY A 103 -11.62 -0.37 -11.58
C GLY A 103 -10.54 -1.07 -10.77
N CYS A 104 -10.67 -2.39 -10.59
CA CYS A 104 -9.78 -3.19 -9.76
C CYS A 104 -8.40 -3.38 -10.42
N ALA A 105 -7.36 -2.80 -9.81
CA ALA A 105 -5.98 -2.89 -10.31
C ALA A 105 -5.49 -4.34 -10.46
N ALA A 106 -5.79 -5.22 -9.51
CA ALA A 106 -5.34 -6.61 -9.57
C ALA A 106 -5.85 -7.34 -10.83
N ARG A 107 -7.10 -7.09 -11.23
CA ARG A 107 -7.68 -7.65 -12.45
C ARG A 107 -7.14 -6.97 -13.70
N LEU A 108 -7.15 -5.64 -13.73
CA LEU A 108 -6.79 -4.86 -14.92
C LEU A 108 -5.31 -4.98 -15.28
N LEU A 109 -4.42 -5.12 -14.30
CA LEU A 109 -3.00 -5.35 -14.55
C LEU A 109 -2.75 -6.74 -15.17
N VAL A 110 -3.50 -7.76 -14.75
CA VAL A 110 -3.42 -9.10 -15.36
C VAL A 110 -3.98 -9.10 -16.79
N GLU A 111 -5.11 -8.43 -17.02
CA GLU A 111 -5.66 -8.24 -18.37
C GLU A 111 -4.64 -7.53 -19.26
N LEU A 112 -4.07 -6.41 -18.80
CA LEU A 112 -3.05 -5.66 -19.54
C LEU A 112 -1.80 -6.47 -19.81
N ALA A 113 -1.34 -7.28 -18.84
CA ALA A 113 -0.18 -8.14 -19.02
C ALA A 113 -0.44 -9.21 -20.08
N ARG A 114 -1.64 -9.77 -20.15
CA ARG A 114 -2.04 -10.72 -21.22
C ARG A 114 -2.14 -10.04 -22.58
N GLU A 115 -2.73 -8.86 -22.64
CA GLU A 115 -2.86 -8.07 -23.88
C GLU A 115 -1.50 -7.71 -24.48
N THR A 116 -0.55 -7.31 -23.63
CA THR A 116 0.75 -6.78 -24.05
C THR A 116 1.89 -7.80 -23.98
N ARG A 117 1.58 -9.02 -23.55
CA ARG A 117 2.54 -10.10 -23.24
C ARG A 117 3.63 -9.64 -22.28
N ALA A 118 3.25 -8.85 -21.27
CA ALA A 118 4.20 -8.34 -20.30
C ALA A 118 4.61 -9.44 -19.30
N THR A 119 5.91 -9.55 -19.04
CA THR A 119 6.48 -10.53 -18.12
C THR A 119 6.84 -9.92 -16.77
N VAL A 120 7.01 -8.59 -16.72
CA VAL A 120 7.37 -7.84 -15.51
C VAL A 120 6.44 -6.65 -15.33
N CYS A 121 6.00 -6.42 -14.10
CA CYS A 121 5.29 -5.21 -13.69
C CYS A 121 6.14 -4.46 -12.66
N HIS A 122 6.35 -3.17 -12.81
CA HIS A 122 7.09 -2.34 -11.88
C HIS A 122 6.14 -1.41 -11.15
N VAL A 123 6.29 -1.31 -9.83
CA VAL A 123 5.50 -0.39 -8.99
C VAL A 123 6.39 0.30 -7.96
N VAL A 124 6.08 1.55 -7.63
CA VAL A 124 6.70 2.23 -6.50
C VAL A 124 6.07 1.75 -5.19
N ALA A 125 6.92 1.49 -4.19
CA ALA A 125 6.58 0.74 -3.00
C ALA A 125 6.19 1.63 -1.80
N ASP A 126 6.15 2.95 -1.98
CA ASP A 126 5.89 3.92 -0.92
C ASP A 126 4.39 3.91 -0.55
N GLU A 127 4.02 3.02 0.37
CA GLU A 127 2.66 2.95 0.88
C GLU A 127 2.45 4.07 1.90
N ILE A 128 1.65 5.05 1.53
CA ILE A 128 1.21 6.11 2.43
C ILE A 128 -0.07 5.68 3.19
N THR A 129 -0.89 4.79 2.59
CA THR A 129 -2.17 4.36 3.16
C THR A 129 -2.33 2.83 3.17
N PHE A 130 -3.13 2.34 4.11
CA PHE A 130 -3.48 0.91 4.20
C PHE A 130 -4.15 0.39 2.92
N ALA A 131 -5.03 1.20 2.31
CA ALA A 131 -5.78 0.84 1.12
C ALA A 131 -4.85 0.59 -0.10
N LEU A 132 -3.86 1.46 -0.32
CA LEU A 132 -2.86 1.25 -1.38
C LEU A 132 -2.00 0.00 -1.12
N GLY A 133 -1.65 -0.26 0.14
CA GLY A 133 -0.95 -1.49 0.50
C GLY A 133 -1.78 -2.75 0.24
N ALA A 134 -3.07 -2.72 0.56
CA ALA A 134 -3.99 -3.83 0.27
C ALA A 134 -4.15 -4.05 -1.24
N GLN A 135 -4.35 -2.98 -2.03
CA GLN A 135 -4.44 -3.03 -3.48
C GLN A 135 -3.18 -3.65 -4.09
N ARG A 136 -2.00 -3.24 -3.63
CA ARG A 136 -0.73 -3.78 -4.10
C ARG A 136 -0.56 -5.26 -3.73
N ARG A 137 -0.94 -5.67 -2.52
CA ARG A 137 -0.91 -7.10 -2.12
C ARG A 137 -1.86 -7.94 -2.97
N ALA A 138 -3.05 -7.42 -3.28
CA ALA A 138 -3.97 -8.09 -4.19
C ALA A 138 -3.40 -8.18 -5.62
N ALA A 139 -2.81 -7.09 -6.13
CA ALA A 139 -2.18 -7.06 -7.45
C ALA A 139 -0.98 -8.01 -7.54
N ARG A 140 -0.15 -8.06 -6.49
CA ARG A 140 0.93 -9.05 -6.31
C ARG A 140 0.40 -10.47 -6.49
N ALA A 141 -0.59 -10.86 -5.69
CA ALA A 141 -1.13 -12.22 -5.71
C ALA A 141 -1.75 -12.57 -7.08
N ALA A 142 -2.42 -11.62 -7.73
CA ALA A 142 -3.01 -11.82 -9.05
C ALA A 142 -1.97 -11.94 -10.17
N LEU A 143 -0.93 -11.11 -10.14
CA LEU A 143 0.17 -11.14 -11.12
C LEU A 143 1.04 -12.40 -10.96
N ASP A 144 1.31 -12.82 -9.73
CA ASP A 144 2.07 -14.06 -9.46
C ASP A 144 1.31 -15.27 -10.02
N LYS A 145 -0.02 -15.35 -9.84
CA LYS A 145 -0.88 -16.39 -10.45
C LYS A 145 -0.88 -16.35 -11.98
N ALA A 146 -0.66 -15.17 -12.57
CA ALA A 146 -0.58 -14.99 -14.01
C ALA A 146 0.84 -15.20 -14.59
N GLY A 147 1.83 -15.49 -13.74
CA GLY A 147 3.24 -15.67 -14.15
C GLY A 147 3.95 -14.34 -14.48
N VAL A 148 3.48 -13.21 -13.97
CA VAL A 148 4.05 -11.88 -14.19
C VAL A 148 4.80 -11.44 -12.93
N GLU A 149 6.09 -11.16 -13.04
CA GLU A 149 6.91 -10.74 -11.90
C GLU A 149 6.63 -9.27 -11.53
N LEU A 150 6.07 -9.01 -10.35
CA LEU A 150 5.94 -7.63 -9.86
C LEU A 150 7.22 -7.18 -9.10
N ARG A 151 7.93 -6.17 -9.59
CA ARG A 151 9.12 -5.57 -8.94
C ARG A 151 8.77 -4.26 -8.27
N MET A 152 9.25 -4.11 -7.04
CA MET A 152 8.96 -2.98 -6.18
C MET A 152 10.18 -2.06 -6.06
N TRP A 153 9.93 -0.76 -6.14
CA TRP A 153 10.95 0.29 -6.06
C TRP A 153 10.62 1.25 -4.94
N THR A 154 11.53 1.52 -4.02
CA THR A 154 11.28 2.53 -2.98
C THR A 154 11.69 3.91 -3.45
N THR A 155 10.93 4.94 -3.05
CA THR A 155 11.32 6.35 -3.20
C THR A 155 11.83 6.95 -1.89
N ASN A 156 12.11 6.11 -0.89
CA ASN A 156 12.70 6.53 0.38
C ASN A 156 14.05 7.22 0.14
N LEU A 157 14.17 8.40 0.73
CA LEU A 157 15.46 9.06 0.88
C LEU A 157 16.30 8.29 1.89
N ARG A 158 17.61 8.20 1.65
CA ARG A 158 18.60 7.57 2.56
C ARG A 158 18.19 6.14 2.93
N GLN A 159 18.13 5.28 1.91
CA GLN A 159 17.74 3.87 2.05
C GLN A 159 18.64 3.11 3.02
N ASP A 160 19.89 3.54 3.20
CA ASP A 160 20.85 2.95 4.14
C ASP A 160 20.71 3.48 5.57
N ALA A 161 19.73 4.34 5.86
CA ALA A 161 19.54 4.89 7.19
C ALA A 161 19.10 3.81 8.20
N PRO A 162 19.53 3.85 9.46
CA PRO A 162 19.13 2.87 10.49
C PRO A 162 17.62 2.77 10.76
N TRP A 163 16.86 3.81 10.38
CA TRP A 163 15.41 3.92 10.53
C TRP A 163 14.64 3.70 9.22
N SER A 164 15.32 3.35 8.11
CA SER A 164 14.68 3.13 6.81
C SER A 164 14.01 1.74 6.71
N SER A 165 14.43 0.79 7.54
CA SER A 165 13.88 -0.58 7.58
C SER A 165 12.45 -0.58 8.12
N ARG A 166 11.52 -1.05 7.28
CA ARG A 166 10.10 -1.19 7.65
C ARG A 166 9.90 -2.52 8.40
N GLY A 167 9.30 -2.49 9.58
CA GLY A 167 8.94 -3.67 10.38
C GLY A 167 9.47 -3.64 11.81
N ALA A 168 9.49 -4.80 12.49
CA ALA A 168 9.98 -4.95 13.86
C ALA A 168 11.48 -4.57 14.05
N ALA A 169 12.18 -4.29 12.95
CA ALA A 169 13.54 -3.79 12.90
C ALA A 169 13.58 -2.27 12.61
N LEU A 170 12.68 -1.46 13.19
CA LEU A 170 12.95 -0.04 13.38
C LEU A 170 14.08 0.06 14.42
N THR A 171 15.31 -0.20 13.97
CA THR A 171 16.44 -0.51 14.85
C THR A 171 16.76 0.65 15.79
N ARG A 172 16.55 1.90 15.34
CA ARG A 172 16.65 3.10 16.17
C ARG A 172 16.18 4.34 15.39
N LEU A 173 14.96 4.84 15.66
CA LEU A 173 14.62 6.21 15.28
C LEU A 173 15.09 7.15 16.39
N PRO A 174 15.94 8.16 16.10
CA PRO A 174 16.35 9.11 17.13
C PRO A 174 15.13 9.81 17.76
N PRO A 175 15.08 9.93 19.10
CA PRO A 175 13.90 10.44 19.81
C PRO A 175 13.66 11.93 19.60
N THR A 176 14.71 12.69 19.24
CA THR A 176 14.63 14.13 19.02
C THR A 176 14.97 14.49 17.57
N TYR A 177 14.36 15.57 17.07
CA TYR A 177 14.68 16.09 15.74
C TYR A 177 16.16 16.50 15.62
N ALA A 178 16.77 17.01 16.69
CA ALA A 178 18.17 17.43 16.68
C ALA A 178 19.12 16.24 16.48
N GLU A 179 18.89 15.14 17.18
CA GLU A 179 19.64 13.90 17.00
C GLU A 179 19.40 13.28 15.62
N TYR A 180 18.13 13.23 15.19
CA TYR A 180 17.78 12.80 13.83
C TYR A 180 18.51 13.63 12.78
N TYR A 181 18.52 14.95 12.89
CA TYR A 181 19.17 15.84 11.94
C TYR A 181 20.69 15.65 11.95
N ALA A 182 21.31 15.53 13.12
CA ALA A 182 22.74 15.28 13.25
C ALA A 182 23.14 13.96 12.59
N GLU A 183 22.42 12.86 12.86
CA GLU A 183 22.69 11.56 12.23
C GLU A 183 22.38 11.59 10.73
N ALA A 184 21.23 12.15 10.33
CA ALA A 184 20.81 12.17 8.94
C ALA A 184 21.76 13.00 8.05
N ARG A 185 22.36 14.07 8.56
CA ARG A 185 23.28 14.92 7.77
C ARG A 185 24.55 14.16 7.37
N GLU A 186 25.02 13.26 8.21
CA GLU A 186 26.25 12.49 7.96
C GLU A 186 26.03 11.29 7.03
N LEU A 187 24.77 10.86 6.83
CA LEU A 187 24.44 9.80 5.88
C LEU A 187 24.71 10.24 4.44
N PRO A 188 25.10 9.33 3.54
CA PRO A 188 25.25 9.64 2.13
C PRO A 188 23.91 10.06 1.50
N LEU A 189 23.99 11.01 0.57
CA LEU A 189 22.88 11.41 -0.28
C LEU A 189 23.12 10.88 -1.69
N THR A 190 22.25 9.97 -2.14
CA THR A 190 22.22 9.55 -3.54
C THR A 190 21.50 10.63 -4.35
N PRO A 191 22.12 11.20 -5.39
CA PRO A 191 21.42 12.15 -6.26
C PRO A 191 20.25 11.45 -6.97
N PRO A 192 19.14 12.17 -7.22
CA PRO A 192 18.01 11.60 -7.94
C PRO A 192 18.46 11.14 -9.33
N ALA A 193 17.96 9.98 -9.78
CA ALA A 193 18.26 9.51 -11.11
C ALA A 193 17.53 10.37 -12.17
N GLY A 194 18.16 10.56 -13.32
CA GLY A 194 17.52 11.19 -14.47
C GLY A 194 16.37 10.36 -15.03
N ALA A 195 15.68 10.91 -16.03
CA ALA A 195 14.80 10.11 -16.87
C ALA A 195 15.67 9.22 -17.81
N PRO A 196 15.22 8.02 -18.21
CA PRO A 196 15.98 7.19 -19.14
C PRO A 196 16.19 7.91 -20.48
N ASP A 197 17.41 7.87 -21.03
CA ASP A 197 17.73 8.56 -22.30
C ASP A 197 16.96 8.01 -23.51
N SER A 198 16.57 6.73 -23.45
CA SER A 198 15.80 6.06 -24.50
C SER A 198 14.88 5.03 -23.87
N LEU A 199 13.60 5.10 -24.19
CA LEU A 199 12.58 4.17 -23.75
C LEU A 199 11.56 3.95 -24.88
N VAL A 200 11.24 2.69 -25.18
CA VAL A 200 10.21 2.37 -26.17
C VAL A 200 8.88 2.22 -25.46
N ILE A 201 8.00 3.22 -25.59
CA ILE A 201 6.65 3.13 -25.06
C ILE A 201 5.78 2.28 -26.00
N GLY A 202 5.21 1.21 -25.46
CA GLY A 202 4.30 0.33 -26.19
C GLY A 202 2.86 0.85 -26.21
N ARG A 203 2.05 0.31 -27.11
CA ARG A 203 0.61 0.62 -27.20
C ARG A 203 -0.21 -0.52 -26.60
N ALA A 204 -1.16 -0.20 -25.74
CA ALA A 204 -2.21 -1.12 -25.32
C ALA A 204 -3.41 -0.95 -26.26
N GLY A 205 -3.48 -1.75 -27.32
CA GLY A 205 -4.63 -1.75 -28.24
C GLY A 205 -5.76 -2.63 -27.70
N LYS A 206 -7.01 -2.17 -27.79
CA LYS A 206 -8.21 -2.96 -27.41
C LYS A 206 -8.37 -4.29 -28.17
N ASP A 207 -7.62 -4.50 -29.26
CA ASP A 207 -7.82 -5.62 -30.19
C ASP A 207 -6.57 -6.49 -30.45
N GLY A 208 -5.57 -6.48 -29.57
CA GLY A 208 -4.42 -7.42 -29.65
C GLY A 208 -3.59 -7.37 -30.95
N LYS A 209 -3.82 -6.37 -31.81
CA LYS A 209 -3.04 -6.08 -33.00
C LYS A 209 -2.21 -4.83 -32.71
N ASP A 210 -0.91 -4.89 -33.00
CA ASP A 210 -0.04 -3.72 -33.09
C ASP A 210 -0.61 -2.78 -34.18
N GLY A 211 -1.58 -1.96 -33.79
CA GLY A 211 -2.32 -1.08 -34.67
C GLY A 211 -1.43 0.07 -35.10
N ALA A 212 -0.85 -0.04 -36.30
CA ALA A 212 -0.25 1.04 -37.06
C ALA A 212 -1.31 2.03 -37.60
N ALA A 213 -2.33 2.37 -36.80
CA ALA A 213 -3.37 3.31 -37.17
C ALA A 213 -3.04 4.70 -36.62
N ASP A 214 -2.94 5.63 -37.57
CA ASP A 214 -2.92 7.10 -37.54
C ASP A 214 -2.38 7.86 -36.31
N ALA A 215 -1.30 8.61 -36.54
CA ALA A 215 -0.68 9.54 -35.59
C ALA A 215 -1.51 10.83 -35.33
N ARG A 216 -2.79 10.88 -35.71
CA ARG A 216 -3.58 12.12 -35.79
C ARG A 216 -4.70 12.28 -34.76
N GLU A 217 -5.06 11.24 -34.00
CA GLU A 217 -6.06 11.36 -32.93
C GLU A 217 -5.44 11.01 -31.58
N ARG A 218 -4.49 11.85 -31.15
CA ARG A 218 -3.84 11.77 -29.84
C ARG A 218 -4.76 12.34 -28.76
N ARG A 219 -5.88 11.67 -28.49
CA ARG A 219 -6.71 12.02 -27.33
C ARG A 219 -6.21 11.22 -26.14
N SER A 220 -5.85 11.91 -25.06
CA SER A 220 -5.54 11.26 -23.79
C SER A 220 -6.74 10.41 -23.36
N ASP A 221 -6.49 9.18 -22.93
CA ASP A 221 -7.53 8.30 -22.36
C ASP A 221 -8.00 8.79 -20.97
N ILE A 222 -7.34 9.81 -20.43
CA ILE A 222 -7.66 10.42 -19.14
C ILE A 222 -9.00 11.17 -19.26
N PRO A 223 -10.02 10.84 -18.43
CA PRO A 223 -11.29 11.53 -18.44
C PRO A 223 -11.14 12.96 -17.94
N SER A 224 -12.09 13.82 -18.33
CA SER A 224 -12.08 15.21 -17.88
C SER A 224 -12.21 15.31 -16.36
N CYS A 225 -11.62 16.35 -15.75
CA CYS A 225 -11.74 16.60 -14.33
C CYS A 225 -13.20 16.66 -13.85
N GLY A 226 -14.12 17.20 -14.66
CA GLY A 226 -15.56 17.20 -14.35
C GLY A 226 -16.15 15.80 -14.27
N THR A 227 -15.76 14.91 -15.20
CA THR A 227 -16.17 13.50 -15.18
C THR A 227 -15.66 12.77 -13.92
N ILE A 228 -14.42 13.05 -13.49
CA ILE A 228 -13.88 12.49 -12.25
C ILE A 228 -14.68 12.96 -11.03
N PHE A 229 -15.04 14.24 -10.97
CA PHE A 229 -15.85 14.79 -9.88
C PHE A 229 -17.27 14.21 -9.85
N GLU A 230 -17.94 14.13 -11.00
CA GLU A 230 -19.28 13.54 -11.10
C GLU A 230 -19.30 12.09 -10.58
N ARG A 231 -18.24 11.32 -10.87
CA ARG A 231 -18.07 9.95 -10.38
C ARG A 231 -17.80 9.90 -8.89
N ALA A 232 -16.91 10.74 -8.37
CA ALA A 232 -16.64 10.84 -6.93
C ALA A 232 -17.92 11.20 -6.15
N ASP A 233 -18.68 12.18 -6.64
CA ASP A 233 -19.97 12.56 -6.08
C ASP A 233 -21.00 11.42 -6.12
N ALA A 234 -21.05 10.65 -7.22
CA ALA A 234 -21.94 9.51 -7.33
C ALA A 234 -21.57 8.40 -6.33
N LEU A 235 -20.27 8.17 -6.11
CA LEU A 235 -19.76 7.22 -5.12
C LEU A 235 -20.13 7.68 -3.70
N ALA A 236 -19.89 8.95 -3.37
CA ALA A 236 -20.24 9.54 -2.08
C ALA A 236 -21.75 9.43 -1.80
N ARG A 237 -22.61 9.70 -2.80
CA ARG A 237 -24.07 9.51 -2.68
C ARG A 237 -24.44 8.05 -2.45
N ARG A 238 -23.78 7.10 -3.12
CA ARG A 238 -24.02 5.66 -2.91
C ARG A 238 -23.60 5.22 -1.52
N ALA A 239 -22.44 5.68 -1.05
CA ALA A 239 -21.95 5.40 0.30
C ALA A 239 -22.88 5.99 1.38
N ALA A 240 -23.38 7.21 1.17
CA ALA A 240 -24.35 7.85 2.06
C ALA A 240 -25.70 7.10 2.08
N ARG A 241 -26.14 6.51 0.96
CA ARG A 241 -27.33 5.65 0.93
C ARG A 241 -27.12 4.28 1.59
N ALA A 242 -25.92 3.71 1.45
CA ALA A 242 -25.56 2.41 2.01
C ALA A 242 -25.34 2.47 3.53
N ARG A 243 -24.84 3.61 4.04
CA ARG A 243 -24.93 3.94 5.46
C ARG A 243 -26.38 4.24 5.78
N ALA A 244 -27.15 3.20 6.10
CA ALA A 244 -28.35 3.40 6.90
C ALA A 244 -27.91 4.21 8.12
N THR A 245 -28.34 5.47 8.19
CA THR A 245 -28.09 6.33 9.33
C THR A 245 -28.90 5.75 10.46
N PHE A 246 -28.34 4.78 11.17
CA PHE A 246 -28.85 4.41 12.47
C PHE A 246 -28.47 5.55 13.39
N PRO A 247 -29.43 6.21 14.05
CA PRO A 247 -29.13 7.10 15.15
C PRO A 247 -28.19 6.36 16.10
N THR A 248 -27.11 7.01 16.52
CA THR A 248 -26.16 6.45 17.50
C THR A 248 -26.84 6.10 18.83
N THR A 249 -28.08 6.56 19.03
CA THR A 249 -28.95 6.23 20.14
C THR A 249 -30.01 5.18 19.82
N GLU A 250 -30.25 4.74 18.59
CA GLU A 250 -31.45 3.95 18.28
C GLU A 250 -31.49 2.47 18.71
N PRO A 251 -30.47 1.89 19.38
CA PRO A 251 -30.71 0.74 20.27
C PRO A 251 -30.84 1.16 21.75
N PHE A 252 -30.40 2.36 22.13
CA PHE A 252 -30.16 2.79 23.52
C PHE A 252 -30.92 4.05 23.94
N ASP A 253 -31.84 4.56 23.11
CA ASP A 253 -32.51 5.83 23.37
C ASP A 253 -33.29 5.75 24.67
N HIS A 254 -33.88 4.59 24.95
CA HIS A 254 -34.53 4.28 26.22
C HIS A 254 -33.57 4.32 27.43
N VAL A 255 -32.32 3.86 27.28
CA VAL A 255 -31.28 3.90 28.33
C VAL A 255 -30.86 5.35 28.59
N VAL A 256 -30.60 6.09 27.51
CA VAL A 256 -30.21 7.50 27.58
C VAL A 256 -31.31 8.29 28.27
N GLN A 257 -32.59 8.11 27.89
CA GLN A 257 -33.72 8.77 28.53
C GLN A 257 -33.93 8.34 30.00
N ALA A 258 -33.71 7.07 30.33
CA ALA A 258 -33.82 6.57 31.71
C ALA A 258 -32.76 7.18 32.64
N TRP A 259 -31.57 7.50 32.12
CA TRP A 259 -30.44 8.01 32.89
C TRP A 259 -30.18 9.52 32.71
N VAL A 260 -31.10 10.25 32.09
CA VAL A 260 -31.04 11.72 31.94
C VAL A 260 -30.89 12.43 33.30
N THR A 261 -31.41 11.85 34.38
CA THR A 261 -31.34 12.47 35.72
C THR A 261 -30.11 12.00 36.50
N THR A 262 -29.51 12.91 37.29
CA THR A 262 -28.34 12.63 38.12
C THR A 262 -28.56 11.49 39.11
N ALA A 263 -29.80 11.29 39.58
CA ALA A 263 -30.15 10.21 40.50
C ALA A 263 -30.17 8.84 39.81
N SER A 264 -30.78 8.75 38.64
CA SER A 264 -30.82 7.52 37.83
C SER A 264 -29.43 7.12 37.34
N ALA A 265 -28.60 8.08 36.91
CA ALA A 265 -27.24 7.81 36.47
C ALA A 265 -26.35 7.27 37.61
N ARG A 266 -26.55 7.77 38.84
CA ARG A 266 -25.84 7.25 40.03
C ARG A 266 -26.26 5.83 40.38
N ALA A 267 -27.55 5.53 40.34
CA ALA A 267 -28.05 4.17 40.60
C ALA A 267 -27.51 3.16 39.57
N ALA A 268 -27.43 3.55 38.29
CA ALA A 268 -26.85 2.73 37.23
C ALA A 268 -25.34 2.50 37.43
N LEU A 269 -24.61 3.53 37.90
CA LEU A 269 -23.19 3.40 38.22
C LEU A 269 -22.95 2.46 39.43
N ASP A 270 -23.78 2.57 40.46
CA ASP A 270 -23.71 1.66 41.62
C ASP A 270 -24.00 0.22 41.21
N GLU A 271 -24.94 -0.01 40.28
CA GLU A 271 -25.19 -1.33 39.70
C GLU A 271 -23.97 -1.83 38.90
N TYR A 272 -23.39 -1.01 38.03
CA TYR A 272 -22.19 -1.36 37.25
C TYR A 272 -21.03 -1.79 38.16
N LEU A 273 -20.80 -1.07 39.25
CA LEU A 273 -19.76 -1.40 40.22
C LEU A 273 -20.04 -2.72 40.96
N ALA A 274 -21.31 -3.09 41.12
CA ALA A 274 -21.71 -4.31 41.79
C ALA A 274 -21.67 -5.56 40.88
N VAL A 275 -22.08 -5.43 39.62
CA VAL A 275 -22.23 -6.60 38.70
C VAL A 275 -21.09 -6.72 37.68
N GLY A 276 -20.27 -5.69 37.51
CA GLY A 276 -19.17 -5.67 36.56
C GLY A 276 -19.59 -5.35 35.12
N ARG A 277 -18.59 -5.10 34.27
CA ARG A 277 -18.77 -4.54 32.91
C ARG A 277 -19.71 -5.37 32.04
N ASP A 278 -19.44 -6.66 31.94
CA ASP A 278 -20.08 -7.51 30.93
C ASP A 278 -21.54 -7.80 31.31
N ALA A 279 -21.79 -8.15 32.57
CA ALA A 279 -23.16 -8.39 33.08
C ALA A 279 -24.02 -7.12 33.11
N PHE A 280 -23.42 -5.94 33.28
CA PHE A 280 -24.14 -4.67 33.16
C PHE A 280 -24.47 -4.34 31.70
N ALA A 281 -23.53 -4.60 30.78
CA ALA A 281 -23.72 -4.38 29.34
C ALA A 281 -24.85 -5.25 28.78
N ASP A 282 -24.87 -6.54 29.14
CA ASP A 282 -25.89 -7.48 28.66
C ASP A 282 -27.31 -7.12 29.12
N ARG A 283 -27.45 -6.47 30.27
CA ARG A 283 -28.77 -6.05 30.81
C ARG A 283 -29.32 -4.78 30.17
N HIS A 284 -28.46 -3.81 29.90
CA HIS A 284 -28.90 -2.47 29.52
C HIS A 284 -28.66 -2.15 28.04
N PHE A 285 -27.80 -2.90 27.35
CA PHE A 285 -27.34 -2.56 26.00
C PHE A 285 -27.61 -3.64 24.93
N PHE A 286 -28.65 -4.48 25.07
CA PHE A 286 -29.03 -5.46 24.03
C PHE A 286 -30.53 -5.55 23.75
N GLU A 287 -30.95 -5.22 22.51
CA GLU A 287 -31.61 -6.12 21.53
C GLU A 287 -31.61 -5.49 20.11
N ALA A 288 -31.46 -6.33 19.07
CA ALA A 288 -31.50 -6.09 17.61
C ALA A 288 -30.19 -5.75 16.86
N MET A 289 -29.29 -6.73 16.74
CA MET A 289 -28.59 -6.96 15.46
C MET A 289 -29.53 -7.78 14.57
N PRO A 290 -29.90 -7.34 13.35
CA PRO A 290 -30.53 -8.24 12.39
C PRO A 290 -29.49 -9.27 11.98
N LEU A 291 -29.65 -10.50 12.48
CA LEU A 291 -29.06 -11.70 11.90
C LEU A 291 -29.53 -11.81 10.44
N GLY A 292 -28.68 -11.39 9.51
CA GLY A 292 -28.96 -11.47 8.09
C GLY A 292 -27.99 -10.71 7.19
N MET A 293 -26.67 -10.79 7.43
CA MET A 293 -25.62 -10.33 6.48
C MET A 293 -24.26 -11.05 6.72
N LEU A 294 -24.27 -12.32 7.13
CA LEU A 294 -23.06 -13.16 7.13
C LEU A 294 -23.45 -14.57 6.65
N ASP A 295 -23.72 -14.68 5.35
CA ASP A 295 -23.38 -15.90 4.60
C ASP A 295 -22.15 -15.52 3.79
N ASP A 296 -20.97 -15.84 4.32
CA ASP A 296 -19.80 -16.16 3.51
C ASP A 296 -19.10 -17.29 4.26
N ASP A 297 -19.02 -18.42 3.56
CA ASP A 297 -18.53 -19.72 3.99
C ASP A 297 -17.14 -19.65 4.62
N ASP A 298 -16.95 -20.37 5.74
CA ASP A 298 -15.70 -21.05 6.07
C ASP A 298 -16.05 -22.18 7.06
N ASP A 299 -16.49 -23.31 6.50
CA ASP A 299 -16.40 -24.63 7.13
C ASP A 299 -14.90 -24.99 7.22
N ASP A 300 -14.34 -24.99 8.42
CA ASP A 300 -13.20 -25.85 8.76
C ASP A 300 -13.59 -26.67 10.00
N ASP A 301 -13.88 -27.94 9.74
CA ASP A 301 -14.17 -29.00 10.71
C ASP A 301 -13.00 -29.17 11.71
N GLU A 302 -13.23 -28.85 12.99
CA GLU A 302 -12.47 -29.46 14.08
C GLU A 302 -13.23 -30.68 14.61
N ASP A 303 -12.86 -31.85 14.09
CA ASP A 303 -13.27 -33.15 14.64
C ASP A 303 -12.70 -33.34 16.05
N ALA A 304 -13.61 -33.35 17.02
CA ALA A 304 -13.35 -33.80 18.37
C ALA A 304 -13.08 -35.32 18.39
N ALA A 305 -11.85 -35.71 18.74
CA ALA A 305 -11.54 -37.06 19.21
C ALA A 305 -11.14 -37.03 20.68
N THR A 306 -12.14 -37.25 21.53
CA THR A 306 -12.04 -37.67 22.92
C THR A 306 -11.21 -38.96 23.01
N VAL A 307 -10.12 -38.97 23.79
CA VAL A 307 -9.56 -40.22 24.37
C VAL A 307 -9.07 -39.94 25.79
N ASP A 308 -9.43 -40.90 26.64
CA ASP A 308 -9.30 -41.00 28.08
C ASP A 308 -7.91 -40.73 28.68
N GLY A 309 -7.93 -40.36 29.95
CA GLY A 309 -6.76 -40.33 30.79
C GLY A 309 -6.23 -41.72 31.13
N ASP A 310 -4.92 -41.80 31.32
CA ASP A 310 -4.35 -42.73 32.28
C ASP A 310 -3.08 -42.13 32.91
N SER A 311 -2.98 -42.42 34.20
CA SER A 311 -1.90 -42.18 35.13
C SER A 311 -0.57 -42.82 34.71
N GLY A 312 0.55 -42.18 35.10
CA GLY A 312 1.88 -42.72 34.86
C GLY A 312 2.98 -41.84 35.43
N VAL A 313 3.24 -42.03 36.72
CA VAL A 313 4.46 -41.65 37.42
C VAL A 313 5.69 -42.27 36.74
N ASP A 314 6.75 -41.51 36.52
CA ASP A 314 8.12 -41.86 36.95
C ASP A 314 9.13 -40.73 36.71
N ALA A 315 10.15 -40.75 37.56
CA ALA A 315 11.08 -39.68 37.89
C ALA A 315 12.40 -39.67 37.09
N VAL A 316 13.25 -38.70 37.47
CA VAL A 316 14.71 -38.55 37.24
C VAL A 316 15.04 -37.84 35.91
N GLY A 317 15.84 -36.77 35.83
CA GLY A 317 16.76 -36.07 36.73
C GLY A 317 17.66 -35.13 35.88
N ASP A 318 18.56 -34.40 36.53
CA ASP A 318 19.62 -33.52 35.96
C ASP A 318 19.17 -32.12 35.50
N ALA A 319 19.32 -31.02 36.25
CA ALA A 319 20.48 -30.39 36.91
C ALA A 319 21.40 -29.60 35.96
N ALA A 320 21.32 -28.26 36.03
CA ALA A 320 22.46 -27.35 35.89
C ALA A 320 22.05 -25.92 36.31
N LEU A 321 22.32 -25.61 37.58
CA LEU A 321 22.45 -24.26 38.12
C LEU A 321 23.73 -23.61 37.58
N VAL A 322 23.67 -22.34 37.18
CA VAL A 322 24.82 -21.44 37.24
C VAL A 322 24.36 -20.14 37.92
N ARG A 323 24.75 -20.01 39.19
CA ARG A 323 24.95 -18.74 39.92
C ARG A 323 26.45 -18.50 39.96
N VAL A 324 26.87 -17.26 39.72
CA VAL A 324 28.11 -16.62 40.18
C VAL A 324 27.71 -15.14 40.31
N ASP A 325 27.28 -14.73 41.51
CA ASP A 325 28.08 -14.14 42.60
C ASP A 325 28.38 -12.66 42.36
N ASP A 326 27.80 -11.86 43.26
CA ASP A 326 28.10 -10.49 43.60
C ASP A 326 29.57 -10.34 44.07
N ASP A 327 30.21 -9.24 43.71
CA ASP A 327 31.28 -8.64 44.51
C ASP A 327 30.94 -7.15 44.68
N ASP A 328 30.60 -6.82 45.92
CA ASP A 328 30.67 -5.50 46.54
C ASP A 328 32.15 -5.04 46.61
N ASP A 329 32.43 -3.76 46.39
CA ASP A 329 33.54 -3.06 47.05
C ASP A 329 33.30 -1.53 47.01
N ASP A 330 32.73 -1.08 48.12
CA ASP A 330 33.05 0.07 48.98
C ASP A 330 33.27 1.52 48.48
N ASP A 331 32.70 2.39 49.33
CA ASP A 331 32.72 3.85 49.44
C ASP A 331 34.12 4.50 49.51
N ASP A 332 34.21 5.70 48.93
CA ASP A 332 34.79 6.91 49.54
C ASP A 332 34.22 8.18 48.86
#